data_AF-A0AAV4WSH3-F1
#
_entry.id   AF-A0AAV4WSH3-F1
#
_cell.length_a   1.000
_cell.length_b   1.000
_cell.length_c   1.000
_cell.angle_alpha   90.00
_cell.angle_beta   90.00
_cell.angle_gamma   90.00
#
_symmetry.space_group_name_H-M   'P 1'
#
loop_
_entity.id
_entity.type
_entity.pdbx_description
1 polymer ?
#
loop_
_entity_poly.entity_id
_entity_poly.type
_entity_poly.pdbx_seq_one_letter_code
_entity_poly.pdbx_strand_id
1 'polypeptide(L)' 'VFLENVIRDAVTYTEHAKRKTVTAMDVVYALKRQGRTLYGFGG' A
#
# COMPACT_ATOMS: atom_id res chain seq x y z
N VAL A 1 3.22 -2.91 -15.17
CA VAL A 1 2.08 -3.57 -14.50
C VAL A 1 2.26 -3.71 -12.98
N PHE A 2 3.33 -4.36 -12.47
CA PHE A 2 3.49 -4.58 -11.02
C PHE A 2 3.47 -3.28 -10.20
N LEU A 3 4.43 -2.37 -10.45
CA LEU A 3 4.53 -1.10 -9.70
C LEU A 3 3.27 -0.24 -9.85
N GLU A 4 2.72 -0.17 -11.05
CA GLU A 4 1.53 0.63 -11.35
C GLU A 4 0.32 0.19 -10.51
N ASN A 5 0.08 -1.12 -10.40
CA ASN A 5 -1.02 -1.64 -9.59
C ASN A 5 -0.79 -1.41 -8.10
N VAL A 6 0.44 -1.61 -7.61
CA VAL A 6 0.79 -1.38 -6.20
C VAL A 6 0.66 0.11 -5.84
N ILE A 7 1.14 1.01 -6.70
CA ILE A 7 1.05 2.46 -6.48
C ILE A 7 -0.40 2.92 -6.49
N ARG A 8 -1.23 2.43 -7.42
CA ARG A 8 -2.65 2.77 -7.48
C ARG A 8 -3.35 2.43 -6.16
N ASP A 9 -3.14 1.21 -5.65
CA ASP A 9 -3.72 0.76 -4.39
C ASP A 9 -3.18 1.55 -3.19
N ALA A 10 -1.87 1.79 -3.13
CA ALA A 10 -1.24 2.54 -2.04
C ALA A 10 -1.70 4.01 -1.99
N VAL A 11 -1.90 4.64 -3.16
CA VAL A 11 -2.46 5.99 -3.26
C VAL A 11 -3.91 6.00 -2.79
N THR A 12 -4.73 5.02 -3.17
CA THR A 12 -6.10 4.89 -2.67
C THR A 12 -6.16 4.82 -1.14
N TYR A 13 -5.27 4.06 -0.49
CA TYR A 13 -5.20 4.01 0.98
C TYR A 13 -4.75 5.34 1.59
N THR A 14 -3.81 6.02 0.95
CA THR A 14 -3.29 7.32 1.40
C THR A 14 -4.38 8.41 1.33
N GLU A 15 -5.14 8.44 0.22
CA GLU A 15 -6.26 9.35 0.01
C GLU A 15 -7.43 9.06 0.95
N HIS A 16 -7.75 7.78 1.16
CA HIS A 16 -8.79 7.37 2.12
C HIS A 16 -8.48 7.89 3.54
N ALA A 17 -7.21 7.88 3.93
CA ALA A 17 -6.73 8.42 5.19
C ALA A 17 -6.54 9.95 5.19
N LYS A 18 -6.90 10.65 4.10
CA LYS A 18 -6.73 12.12 3.90
C LYS A 18 -5.28 12.59 4.09
N ARG A 19 -4.30 11.73 3.79
CA ARG A 19 -2.87 12.04 3.87
C ARG A 19 -2.35 12.47 2.49
N LYS A 20 -1.27 13.26 2.47
CA LYS A 20 -0.54 13.63 1.24
C LYS A 20 0.74 12.82 1.05
N THR A 21 1.09 12.00 2.03
CA THR A 21 2.32 11.21 2.06
C THR A 21 1.96 9.75 2.22
N VAL A 22 2.42 8.94 1.27
CA VAL A 22 2.31 7.48 1.32
C VAL A 22 3.20 6.97 2.45
N THR A 23 2.65 6.14 3.31
CA THR A 23 3.37 5.49 4.41
C THR A 23 3.74 4.06 4.03
N ALA A 24 4.68 3.46 4.76
CA ALA A 24 5.04 2.06 4.57
C ALA A 24 3.83 1.12 4.68
N MET A 25 2.88 1.43 5.58
CA MET A 25 1.67 0.63 5.77
C MET A 25 0.75 0.64 4.55
N ASP A 26 0.63 1.76 3.84
CA ASP A 26 -0.20 1.83 2.63
C ASP A 26 0.34 0.89 1.53
N VAL A 27 1.67 0.79 1.43
CA VAL A 27 2.35 -0.12 0.50
C VAL A 27 2.20 -1.57 0.95
N VAL A 28 2.35 -1.86 2.25
CA VAL A 28 2.16 -3.20 2.81
C VAL A 28 0.72 -3.69 2.60
N TYR A 29 -0.28 -2.81 2.77
CA TYR A 29 -1.67 -3.14 2.50
C TYR A 29 -1.96 -3.35 1.02
N ALA A 30 -1.40 -2.51 0.13
CA ALA A 30 -1.48 -2.71 -1.32
C ALA A 30 -0.89 -4.06 -1.75
N LEU A 31 0.26 -4.44 -1.19
CA LEU A 31 0.90 -5.72 -1.47
C LEU A 31 0.10 -6.90 -0.91
N LYS A 32 -0.46 -6.78 0.30
CA LYS A 32 -1.34 -7.79 0.89
C LYS A 32 -2.60 -8.01 0.05
N ARG A 33 -3.20 -6.95 -0.49
CA ARG A 33 -4.34 -7.03 -1.42
C ARG A 33 -4.01 -7.81 -2.70
N GLN A 34 -2.77 -7.74 -3.17
CA GLN A 34 -2.28 -8.49 -4.33
C GLN A 34 -1.77 -9.90 -3.99
N GLY A 35 -1.95 -10.38 -2.75
CA GLY A 35 -1.50 -11.69 -2.31
C GLY A 35 0.02 -11.78 -2.06
N ARG A 36 0.71 -10.64 -1.95
CA ARG A 36 2.16 -10.55 -1.72
C ARG A 36 2.46 -10.03 -0.32
N THR A 37 2.22 -10.85 0.69
CA THR A 37 2.42 -10.44 2.08
C THR A 37 3.91 -10.19 2.37
N LEU A 38 4.24 -8.98 2.81
CA LEU A 38 5.58 -8.62 3.26
C LEU A 38 5.69 -8.79 4.78
N TYR A 39 6.53 -9.72 5.23
CA TYR A 39 6.77 -9.97 6.66
C TYR A 39 7.72 -8.92 7.26
N GLY A 40 7.61 -8.68 8.57
CA GLY A 40 8.42 -7.68 9.28
C GLY A 40 7.81 -6.26 9.30
N PHE A 41 6.63 -6.08 8.71
CA PHE A 41 5.89 -4.81 8.68
C PHE A 41 4.48 -4.96 9.29
N GLY A 42 4.39 -5.64 10.43
CA GLY A 42 3.19 -5.70 11.26
C GLY A 42 3.39 -4.84 12.50
N GLY A 43 2.66 -3.74 12.60
CA GLY A 43 2.42 -3.05 13.87
C GLY A 43 1.36 -3.78 14.67
#